data_AF-A0A0R2UY29-F1
#
_entry.id   AF-A0A0R2UY29-F1
#
_cell.length_a   1.000
_cell.length_b   1.000
_cell.length_c   1.000
_cell.angle_alpha   90.00
_cell.angle_beta   90.00
_cell.angle_gamma   90.00
#
_symmetry.space_group_name_H-M   'P 1'
#
loop_
_entity.id
_entity.type
_entity.pdbx_description
1 polymer ?
#
loop_
_entity_poly.entity_id
_entity_poly.type
_entity_poly.pdbx_seq_one_letter_code
_entity_poly.pdbx_strand_id
1 'polypeptide(L)'
;GNFDFSDNKQKAILFGFQHQNENLERNTFLGNASPITGGFITENSAAYVYTGVEWNYAMGDKIKFTPSFAPGIYHEGDGKDLGHVLEFKTEVQLTYSISESTNLGMSYNHISNASLGDKNPGANSYMFNLLKNF
;
A
#
# COMPACT_ATOMS: atom_id res chain seq x y z
N GLY A 1 6.77 -7.19 -5.19
CA GLY A 1 6.94 -5.83 -5.73
C GLY A 1 8.39 -5.39 -5.59
N ASN A 2 8.65 -4.11 -5.82
CA ASN A 2 9.97 -3.52 -5.58
C ASN A 2 9.81 -2.29 -4.68
N PHE A 3 10.49 -2.32 -3.54
CA PHE A 3 10.60 -1.22 -2.59
C PHE A 3 11.59 -0.19 -3.10
N ASP A 4 11.27 1.09 -2.91
CA ASP A 4 12.11 2.25 -3.25
C ASP A 4 12.78 2.19 -4.64
N PHE A 5 12.02 1.78 -5.66
CA PHE A 5 12.57 1.53 -7.01
C PHE A 5 13.18 2.77 -7.67
N SER A 6 12.84 3.97 -7.18
CA SER A 6 13.37 5.25 -7.63
C SER A 6 14.82 5.52 -7.16
N ASP A 7 15.30 4.82 -6.13
CA ASP A 7 16.66 4.95 -5.60
C ASP A 7 17.44 3.64 -5.75
N ASN A 8 18.44 3.65 -6.63
CA ASN A 8 19.23 2.45 -6.92
C ASN A 8 20.06 1.93 -5.74
N LYS A 9 20.28 2.73 -4.68
CA LYS A 9 21.07 2.28 -3.51
C LYS A 9 20.24 1.55 -2.47
N GLN A 10 18.93 1.76 -2.47
CA GLN A 10 18.02 1.31 -1.41
C GLN A 10 16.86 0.47 -1.92
N LYS A 11 16.80 0.25 -3.25
CA LYS A 11 15.82 -0.64 -3.86
C LYS A 11 15.93 -2.06 -3.30
N ALA A 12 14.79 -2.68 -3.06
CA ALA A 12 14.73 -4.03 -2.53
C ALA A 12 13.53 -4.81 -3.09
N ILE A 13 13.63 -6.14 -3.21
CA ILE A 13 12.45 -6.98 -3.41
C ILE A 13 11.50 -6.79 -2.21
N LEU A 14 10.20 -6.64 -2.48
CA LEU A 14 9.16 -6.42 -1.49
C LEU A 14 8.08 -7.51 -1.55
N PHE A 15 7.71 -8.06 -0.40
CA PHE A 15 6.58 -8.98 -0.24
C PHE A 15 5.58 -8.38 0.74
N GLY A 16 4.30 -8.32 0.35
CA GLY A 16 3.26 -7.72 1.16
C GLY A 16 2.02 -8.59 1.27
N PHE A 17 1.29 -8.38 2.36
CA PHE A 17 -0.02 -8.94 2.60
C PHE A 17 -0.98 -7.81 2.99
N GLN A 18 -2.20 -7.87 2.47
CA GLN A 18 -3.21 -6.85 2.69
C GLN A 18 -4.57 -7.50 2.86
N HIS A 19 -5.33 -6.99 3.81
CA HIS A 19 -6.71 -7.32 4.06
C HIS A 19 -7.59 -6.10 3.80
N GLN A 20 -8.58 -6.27 2.94
CA GLN A 20 -9.63 -5.30 2.63
C GLN A 20 -10.94 -5.86 3.18
N ASN A 21 -11.72 -5.01 3.86
CA ASN A 21 -13.02 -5.41 4.39
C ASN A 21 -14.16 -4.83 3.54
N GLU A 22 -14.62 -5.62 2.57
CA GLU A 22 -15.73 -5.27 1.67
C GLU A 22 -17.10 -5.26 2.38
N ASN A 23 -17.20 -5.72 3.64
CA ASN A 23 -18.45 -5.66 4.40
C ASN A 23 -18.56 -4.40 5.27
N LEU A 24 -17.46 -3.66 5.48
CA LEU A 24 -17.44 -2.42 6.23
C LEU A 24 -17.23 -1.23 5.29
N GLU A 25 -18.30 -0.87 4.59
CA GLU A 25 -18.28 0.23 3.63
C GLU A 25 -19.09 1.43 4.10
N ARG A 26 -18.61 2.63 3.74
CA ARG A 26 -19.32 3.88 3.97
C ARG A 26 -19.23 4.77 2.73
N ASN A 27 -20.38 5.18 2.22
CA ASN A 27 -20.43 6.22 1.19
C ASN A 27 -20.02 7.57 1.80
N THR A 28 -18.95 8.14 1.26
CA THR A 28 -18.43 9.47 1.60
C THR A 28 -18.58 10.41 0.40
N PHE A 29 -18.31 11.71 0.59
CA PHE A 29 -18.30 12.66 -0.53
C PHE A 29 -17.21 12.33 -1.57
N LEU A 30 -16.17 11.58 -1.18
CA LEU A 30 -15.11 11.15 -2.07
C LEU A 30 -15.46 9.85 -2.79
N GLY A 31 -16.36 9.01 -2.27
CA GLY A 31 -16.67 7.70 -2.84
C GLY A 31 -16.99 6.65 -1.77
N ASN A 32 -17.11 5.39 -2.17
CA ASN A 32 -17.28 4.25 -1.27
C ASN A 32 -15.95 3.99 -0.53
N ALA A 33 -15.92 4.21 0.79
CA ALA A 33 -14.74 4.04 1.61
C ALA A 33 -14.82 2.75 2.44
N SER A 34 -13.70 2.06 2.61
CA SER A 34 -13.59 0.85 3.44
C SER A 34 -12.25 0.84 4.20
N PRO A 35 -12.13 0.10 5.32
CA PRO A 35 -10.87 -0.01 6.02
C PRO A 35 -9.90 -0.94 5.26
N ILE A 36 -8.62 -0.59 5.35
CA ILE A 36 -7.51 -1.39 4.80
C ILE A 36 -6.53 -1.66 5.93
N THR A 37 -6.01 -2.88 6.01
CA THR A 37 -4.92 -3.23 6.93
C THR A 37 -3.95 -4.12 6.19
N GLY A 38 -2.66 -3.89 6.36
CA GLY A 38 -1.66 -4.68 5.68
C GLY A 38 -0.28 -4.47 6.23
N GLY A 39 0.66 -5.12 5.58
CA GLY A 39 2.07 -4.94 5.86
C GLY A 39 2.93 -5.51 4.76
N PHE A 40 4.21 -5.15 4.79
CA PHE A 40 5.20 -5.73 3.90
C PHE A 40 6.53 -5.92 4.60
N ILE A 41 7.34 -6.80 4.02
CA ILE A 41 8.76 -6.97 4.31
C ILE A 41 9.58 -6.80 3.04
N THR A 42 10.85 -6.44 3.19
CA THR A 42 11.81 -6.36 2.07
C THR A 42 12.93 -7.38 2.21
N GLU A 43 13.70 -7.61 1.14
CA GLU A 43 14.89 -8.47 1.18
C GLU A 43 15.99 -7.95 2.12
N ASN A 44 15.97 -6.65 2.44
CA ASN A 44 16.86 -6.01 3.41
C ASN A 44 16.25 -5.97 4.82
N SER A 45 15.28 -6.84 5.12
CA SER A 45 14.64 -6.97 6.43
C SER A 45 13.90 -5.71 6.92
N ALA A 46 13.60 -4.75 6.04
CA ALA A 46 12.69 -3.66 6.38
C ALA A 46 11.28 -4.23 6.54
N ALA A 47 10.51 -3.71 7.49
CA ALA A 47 9.15 -4.14 7.76
C ALA A 47 8.23 -2.93 7.95
N TYR A 48 7.00 -3.04 7.47
CA TYR A 48 5.97 -2.02 7.64
C TYR A 48 4.63 -2.67 7.94
N VAL A 49 3.91 -2.16 8.93
CA VAL A 49 2.54 -2.57 9.25
C VAL A 49 1.67 -1.32 9.31
N TYR A 50 0.53 -1.34 8.65
CA TYR A 50 -0.33 -0.17 8.48
C TYR A 50 -1.81 -0.53 8.56
N THR A 51 -2.60 0.47 8.93
CA THR A 51 -4.05 0.42 8.88
C THR A 51 -4.59 1.79 8.49
N GLY A 52 -5.67 1.85 7.73
CA GLY A 52 -6.17 3.09 7.18
C GLY A 52 -7.46 2.94 6.42
N VAL A 53 -7.63 3.80 5.42
CA VAL A 53 -8.84 3.87 4.59
C VAL A 53 -8.48 3.80 3.11
N GLU A 54 -9.32 3.12 2.35
CA GLU A 54 -9.29 3.10 0.89
C GLU A 54 -10.64 3.51 0.31
N TRP A 55 -10.64 3.99 -0.92
CA TRP A 55 -11.86 4.33 -1.65
C TRP A 55 -11.99 3.48 -2.91
N ASN A 56 -13.13 2.84 -3.09
CA ASN A 56 -13.39 1.92 -4.19
C ASN A 56 -14.17 2.62 -5.31
N TYR A 57 -13.53 2.80 -6.48
CA TYR A 57 -14.16 3.37 -7.67
C TYR A 57 -14.25 2.33 -8.79
N ALA A 58 -15.47 1.95 -9.15
CA ALA A 58 -15.70 1.12 -10.32
C ALA A 58 -15.46 1.94 -11.61
N MET A 59 -14.58 1.45 -12.47
CA MET A 59 -14.28 2.00 -13.80
C MET A 59 -14.78 1.04 -14.88
N GLY A 60 -16.09 0.81 -14.90
CA GLY A 60 -16.73 -0.24 -15.71
C GLY A 60 -16.83 -1.57 -14.96
N ASP A 61 -17.19 -2.63 -15.69
CA ASP A 61 -17.64 -3.90 -15.07
C ASP A 61 -16.50 -4.74 -14.46
N LYS A 62 -15.25 -4.53 -14.90
CA LYS A 62 -14.11 -5.38 -14.52
C LYS A 62 -12.93 -4.62 -13.94
N ILE A 63 -12.97 -3.29 -13.93
CA ILE A 63 -11.83 -2.47 -13.50
C ILE A 63 -12.22 -1.68 -12.26
N LYS A 64 -11.37 -1.71 -11.24
CA LYS A 64 -11.52 -0.92 -10.02
C LYS A 64 -10.26 -0.07 -9.79
N PHE A 65 -10.46 1.22 -9.56
CA PHE A 65 -9.41 2.12 -9.09
C PHE A 65 -9.58 2.36 -7.60
N THR A 66 -8.49 2.25 -6.86
CA THR A 66 -8.53 2.24 -5.40
C THR A 66 -7.38 3.05 -4.83
N PRO A 67 -7.54 4.37 -4.60
CA PRO A 67 -6.63 5.12 -3.77
C PRO A 67 -6.79 4.75 -2.30
N SER A 68 -5.69 4.78 -1.55
CA SER A 68 -5.70 4.55 -0.11
C SER A 68 -4.69 5.42 0.61
N PHE A 69 -4.99 5.65 1.89
CA PHE A 69 -4.12 6.35 2.83
C PHE A 69 -4.11 5.60 4.16
N ALA A 70 -2.92 5.30 4.66
CA ALA A 70 -2.75 4.56 5.89
C ALA A 70 -1.51 5.04 6.68
N PRO A 71 -1.64 5.46 7.94
CA PRO A 71 -0.52 5.48 8.86
C PRO A 71 -0.06 4.05 9.19
N GLY A 72 1.21 3.93 9.57
CA GLY A 72 1.77 2.65 9.96
C GLY A 72 3.11 2.79 10.67
N ILE A 73 3.58 1.66 11.19
CA ILE A 73 4.85 1.54 11.91
C ILE A 73 5.87 0.89 10.99
N TYR A 74 6.99 1.57 10.79
CA TYR A 74 8.11 1.14 9.96
C TYR A 74 9.32 0.77 10.82
N HIS A 75 9.98 -0.29 10.42
CA HIS A 75 11.28 -0.72 10.94
C HIS A 75 12.21 -0.90 9.75
N GLU A 76 13.32 -0.18 9.74
CA GLU A 76 14.24 -0.12 8.60
C GLU A 76 14.98 -1.43 8.31
N GLY A 77 15.25 -2.24 9.34
CA GLY A 77 16.12 -3.40 9.19
C GLY A 77 17.50 -2.98 8.65
N ASP A 78 18.00 -3.69 7.65
CA ASP A 78 19.22 -3.32 6.91
C ASP A 78 18.89 -2.50 5.65
N GLY A 79 17.64 -2.02 5.52
CA GLY A 79 17.11 -1.29 4.39
C GLY A 79 17.18 0.23 4.55
N LYS A 80 16.24 0.92 3.92
CA LYS A 80 16.21 2.38 3.92
C LYS A 80 15.79 2.93 5.27
N ASP A 81 16.64 3.77 5.85
CA ASP A 81 16.31 4.58 7.02
C ASP A 81 15.41 5.75 6.60
N LEU A 82 14.14 5.68 7.00
CA LEU A 82 13.12 6.71 6.73
C LEU A 82 13.16 7.86 7.74
N GLY A 83 13.90 7.73 8.85
CA GLY A 83 14.09 8.78 9.84
C GLY A 83 13.02 8.86 10.92
N HIS A 84 11.96 8.04 10.85
CA HIS A 84 10.93 7.98 11.88
C HIS A 84 10.24 6.61 11.92
N VAL A 85 9.70 6.24 13.08
CA VAL A 85 8.97 4.96 13.26
C VAL A 85 7.55 5.01 12.69
N LEU A 86 6.89 6.17 12.79
CA LEU A 86 5.58 6.42 12.19
C LEU A 86 5.76 6.95 10.77
N GLU A 87 5.18 6.26 9.80
CA GLU A 87 5.22 6.59 8.38
C GLU A 87 3.80 6.56 7.80
N PHE A 88 3.54 7.40 6.80
CA PHE A 88 2.25 7.49 6.10
C PHE A 88 2.37 6.90 4.70
N LYS A 89 1.60 5.86 4.42
CA LYS A 89 1.47 5.24 3.10
C LYS A 89 0.32 5.87 2.34
N THR A 90 0.64 6.45 1.18
CA THR A 90 -0.35 6.82 0.16
C THR A 90 -0.18 5.87 -1.01
N GLU A 91 -1.27 5.27 -1.47
CA GLU A 91 -1.23 4.28 -2.54
C GLU A 91 -2.35 4.51 -3.55
N VAL A 92 -2.09 4.12 -4.79
CA VAL A 92 -3.12 3.93 -5.81
C VAL A 92 -3.01 2.51 -6.35
N GLN A 93 -4.15 1.84 -6.49
CA GLN A 93 -4.23 0.52 -7.07
C GLN A 93 -5.21 0.50 -8.24
N LEU A 94 -4.82 -0.18 -9.31
CA LEU A 94 -5.71 -0.58 -10.39
C LEU A 94 -5.92 -2.09 -10.31
N THR A 95 -7.17 -2.53 -10.35
CA THR A 95 -7.56 -3.94 -10.20
C THR A 95 -8.40 -4.38 -11.40
N TYR A 96 -8.16 -5.60 -11.90
CA TYR A 96 -8.91 -6.24 -12.97
C TYR A 96 -9.50 -7.57 -12.49
N SER A 97 -10.82 -7.72 -12.61
CA SER A 97 -11.54 -8.94 -12.23
C SER A 97 -11.38 -10.04 -13.28
N ILE A 98 -10.83 -11.18 -12.84
CA ILE A 98 -10.69 -12.38 -13.69
C ILE A 98 -11.76 -13.44 -13.38
N SER A 99 -12.36 -13.39 -12.19
CA SER A 99 -13.54 -14.17 -11.80
C SER A 99 -14.32 -13.40 -10.73
N GLU A 100 -15.45 -13.95 -10.28
CA GLU A 100 -16.29 -13.36 -9.22
C GLU A 100 -15.55 -13.17 -7.89
N SER A 101 -14.51 -13.97 -7.63
CA SER A 101 -13.78 -13.96 -6.36
C SER A 101 -12.29 -13.68 -6.51
N THR A 102 -11.76 -13.57 -7.72
CA THR A 102 -10.32 -13.38 -7.95
C THR A 102 -10.08 -12.16 -8.85
N ASN A 103 -9.15 -11.32 -8.42
CA ASN A 103 -8.72 -10.14 -9.17
C ASN A 103 -7.18 -10.08 -9.26
N LEU A 104 -6.68 -9.51 -10.36
CA LEU A 104 -5.29 -9.12 -10.52
C LEU A 104 -5.17 -7.61 -10.31
N GLY A 105 -4.14 -7.17 -9.61
CA GLY A 105 -3.92 -5.75 -9.33
C GLY A 105 -2.50 -5.29 -9.61
N MET A 106 -2.34 -4.00 -9.86
CA MET A 106 -1.06 -3.31 -9.79
C MET A 106 -1.23 -2.09 -8.91
N SER A 107 -0.28 -1.87 -8.01
CA SER A 107 -0.28 -0.72 -7.11
C SER A 107 1.03 0.04 -7.16
N TYR A 108 0.93 1.34 -6.89
CA TYR A 108 2.05 2.22 -6.62
C TYR A 108 1.81 2.92 -5.30
N ASN A 109 2.82 2.94 -4.43
CA ASN A 109 2.74 3.65 -3.17
C ASN A 109 3.96 4.51 -2.89
N HIS A 110 3.75 5.50 -2.04
CA HIS A 110 4.77 6.33 -1.44
C HIS A 110 4.60 6.26 0.08
N ILE A 111 5.70 6.05 0.80
CA ILE A 111 5.76 6.15 2.27
C ILE A 111 6.67 7.31 2.68
N SER A 112 6.24 8.11 3.65
CA SER A 112 7.03 9.18 4.27
C SER A 112 6.47 9.58 5.63
N ASN A 113 7.29 10.20 6.48
CA ASN A 113 6.90 10.62 7.84
C ASN A 113 6.47 12.08 7.94
N ALA A 114 6.27 12.77 6.83
CA ALA A 114 5.89 14.18 6.81
C ALA A 114 6.85 15.09 7.62
N SER A 115 8.13 14.73 7.70
CA SER A 115 9.17 15.43 8.45
C SER A 115 8.94 15.47 9.97
N LEU A 116 8.33 14.41 10.51
CA LEU A 116 8.18 14.21 11.96
C LEU A 116 9.48 13.78 12.65
N GLY A 117 10.41 13.18 11.91
CA GLY A 117 11.73 12.77 12.40
C GLY A 117 12.87 13.66 11.91
N ASP A 118 14.09 13.21 12.16
CA ASP A 118 15.34 13.94 11.86
C ASP A 118 15.58 14.12 10.35
N LYS A 119 15.00 13.21 9.55
CA LYS A 119 15.02 13.22 8.09
C LYS A 119 13.74 12.62 7.54
N ASN A 120 13.46 12.89 6.26
CA ASN A 120 12.32 12.33 5.54
C ASN A 120 12.68 12.09 4.06
N PRO A 121 13.44 11.02 3.76
CA PRO A 121 13.81 10.70 2.38
C PRO A 121 12.64 10.10 1.58
N GLY A 122 11.63 9.53 2.27
CA GLY A 122 10.53 8.77 1.69
C GLY A 122 10.96 7.52 0.91
N ALA A 123 10.00 6.73 0.44
CA ALA A 123 10.27 5.61 -0.47
C ALA A 123 9.09 5.38 -1.43
N ASN A 124 9.39 5.09 -2.69
CA ASN A 124 8.38 4.82 -3.73
C ASN A 124 8.42 3.35 -4.14
N SER A 125 7.29 2.65 -4.07
CA SER A 125 7.22 1.21 -4.36
C SER A 125 6.14 0.90 -5.38
N TYR A 126 6.29 -0.22 -6.09
CA TYR A 126 5.20 -0.81 -6.87
C TYR A 126 5.03 -2.29 -6.57
N MET A 127 3.80 -2.80 -6.72
CA MET A 127 3.47 -4.20 -6.49
C MET A 127 2.51 -4.74 -7.55
N PHE A 128 2.68 -6.02 -7.88
CA PHE A 128 1.68 -6.82 -8.57
C PHE A 128 0.95 -7.65 -7.52
N ASN A 129 -0.37 -7.59 -7.53
CA ASN A 129 -1.23 -8.09 -6.48
C ASN A 129 -2.15 -9.20 -7.04
N LEU A 130 -2.34 -10.25 -6.25
CA LEU A 130 -3.42 -11.21 -6.43
C LEU A 130 -4.40 -10.99 -5.29
N LEU A 131 -5.64 -10.63 -5.61
CA LEU A 131 -6.69 -10.39 -4.62
C LEU A 131 -7.69 -11.55 -4.69
N LYS A 132 -8.07 -12.06 -3.52
CA LYS A 132 -8.97 -13.20 -3.38
C LYS A 132 -10.00 -12.93 -2.30
N ASN A 133 -11.27 -13.06 -2.67
CA ASN A 133 -12.41 -13.01 -1.76
C ASN A 133 -12.80 -14.47 -1.44
N PHE A 134 -13.04 -14.78 -0.16
CA PHE A 134 -13.33 -16.12 0.36
C PHE A 134 -14.72 -16.20 0.97
#